data_AF-A0A954WU14-F1
#
_entry.id   AF-A0A954WU14-F1
#
_cell.length_a   1.000
_cell.length_b   1.000
_cell.length_c   1.000
_cell.angle_alpha   90.00
_cell.angle_beta   90.00
_cell.angle_gamma   90.00
#
_symmetry.space_group_name_H-M   'P 1'
#
loop_
_entity.id
_entity.type
_entity.pdbx_description
1 polymer ?
#
loop_
_entity_poly.entity_id
_entity_poly.type
_entity_poly.pdbx_seq_one_letter_code
_entity_poly.pdbx_strand_id
1 'polypeptide(L)'
;MSRIAVIGGGISGLAAAHRLMELDARANVSVFESSHRLGGALATEAVDGFRIESGPDSMLSQLPWGVELCRRIGFADELIGTNSEHRQTWVVRAGRLIPLPEGLAIMAPRRLWPTVRSPILSVRGKLRLACERFIRRRTDTTDESLADFATRRVGRETFERLVQPLVSGIYMADPRRLSIQAAMPRFAAMEAEHGSLIRAARRLARTNRKTSAEEKPSPIPSSMFVAPRTGMESLVTALAQRLPTGSIHRNSTVEELVQKQENGWQVRGQTARSRFDENFDAVILATPSNRSAQLLQRIDASLASELSDITHSGCIIVTLAFVRDDIAHPLNGHGFVVPHVEQRDIVACTFSSVKYAERAPEGQVLLRVFLGGAMRPDLMELDDDNAVIAVVLRELNQLIGLSGQPGLVRVHRWSNVMPQYHVGHLVRMSSIEASVAMISGLELAGNSYRGVGIPHCIHSGEQAAESILKAVGRTRQSDFESEN
;
A
#
# COMPACT_ATOMS: atom_id res chain seq x y z
N MET A 1 3.54 -31.14 -16.93
CA MET A 1 4.03 -29.84 -16.41
C MET A 1 2.82 -28.97 -16.19
N SER A 2 2.72 -28.25 -15.08
CA SER A 2 1.54 -27.42 -14.81
C SER A 2 1.62 -26.11 -15.59
N ARG A 3 0.59 -25.74 -16.36
CA ARG A 3 0.47 -24.43 -17.03
C ARG A 3 -0.38 -23.51 -16.16
N ILE A 4 0.18 -22.38 -15.73
CA ILE A 4 -0.50 -21.47 -14.80
C ILE A 4 -0.54 -20.07 -15.42
N ALA A 5 -1.73 -19.50 -15.54
CA ALA A 5 -1.92 -18.11 -15.95
C ALA A 5 -1.94 -17.20 -14.73
N VAL A 6 -1.20 -16.09 -14.79
CA VAL A 6 -1.27 -15.00 -13.81
C VAL A 6 -1.78 -13.77 -14.54
N ILE A 7 -2.94 -13.26 -14.12
CA ILE A 7 -3.60 -12.12 -14.76
C ILE A 7 -3.31 -10.87 -13.94
N GLY A 8 -2.52 -9.95 -14.48
CA GLY A 8 -2.05 -8.73 -13.84
C GLY A 8 -0.53 -8.74 -13.62
N GLY A 9 0.18 -7.82 -14.28
CA GLY A 9 1.63 -7.64 -14.19
C GLY A 9 2.08 -6.68 -13.08
N GLY A 10 1.24 -6.48 -12.06
CA GLY A 10 1.59 -5.75 -10.84
C GLY A 10 2.50 -6.57 -9.91
N ILE A 11 2.92 -5.96 -8.78
CA ILE A 11 3.85 -6.61 -7.84
C ILE A 11 3.30 -7.94 -7.28
N SER A 12 1.98 -8.06 -7.07
CA SER A 12 1.35 -9.31 -6.61
C SER A 12 1.46 -10.43 -7.66
N GLY A 13 1.15 -10.13 -8.92
CA GLY A 13 1.22 -11.12 -10.00
C GLY A 13 2.65 -11.54 -10.29
N LEU A 14 3.59 -10.60 -10.29
CA LEU A 14 5.01 -10.92 -10.48
C LEU A 14 5.58 -11.72 -9.31
N ALA A 15 5.19 -11.42 -8.06
CA ALA A 15 5.58 -12.22 -6.89
C ALA A 15 5.00 -13.64 -6.97
N ALA A 16 3.73 -13.78 -7.38
CA ALA A 16 3.11 -15.09 -7.60
C ALA A 16 3.87 -15.88 -8.68
N ALA A 17 4.11 -15.28 -9.84
CA ALA A 17 4.82 -15.91 -10.96
C ALA A 17 6.22 -16.37 -10.55
N HIS A 18 6.98 -15.50 -9.86
CA HIS A 18 8.29 -15.85 -9.34
C HIS A 18 8.23 -17.01 -8.34
N ARG A 19 7.30 -16.93 -7.39
CA ARG A 19 7.14 -17.95 -6.34
C ARG A 19 6.76 -19.32 -6.91
N LEU A 20 5.91 -19.37 -7.93
CA LEU A 20 5.56 -20.61 -8.64
C LEU A 20 6.81 -21.32 -9.17
N MET A 21 7.74 -20.58 -9.77
CA MET A 21 8.97 -21.15 -10.33
C MET A 21 10.00 -21.50 -9.25
N GLU A 22 10.06 -20.74 -8.14
CA GLU A 22 10.89 -21.10 -6.98
C GLU A 22 10.48 -22.46 -6.42
N LEU A 23 9.18 -22.77 -6.45
CA LEU A 23 8.60 -23.99 -5.88
C LEU A 23 8.57 -25.17 -6.87
N ASP A 24 8.31 -24.92 -8.15
CA ASP A 24 8.38 -25.92 -9.21
C ASP A 24 9.00 -25.31 -10.48
N ALA A 25 10.29 -25.58 -10.70
CA ALA A 25 11.04 -25.11 -11.86
C ALA A 25 10.50 -25.65 -13.20
N ARG A 26 9.59 -26.64 -13.18
CA ARG A 26 8.94 -27.20 -14.37
C ARG A 26 7.57 -26.58 -14.63
N ALA A 27 7.08 -25.71 -13.76
CA ALA A 27 5.83 -24.98 -13.99
C ALA A 27 6.01 -24.02 -15.18
N ASN A 28 5.06 -24.05 -16.11
CA ASN A 28 4.99 -23.12 -17.22
C ASN A 28 4.06 -21.97 -16.83
N VAL A 29 4.62 -20.79 -16.58
CA VAL A 29 3.90 -19.63 -16.07
C VAL A 29 3.77 -18.57 -17.16
N SER A 30 2.55 -18.09 -17.39
CA SER A 30 2.26 -16.97 -18.30
C SER A 30 1.65 -15.81 -17.52
N VAL A 31 2.30 -14.64 -17.55
CA VAL A 31 1.83 -13.40 -16.94
C VAL A 31 1.19 -12.53 -18.03
N PHE A 32 -0.10 -12.24 -17.91
CA PHE A 32 -0.83 -11.37 -18.82
C PHE A 32 -1.00 -9.98 -18.20
N GLU A 33 -0.46 -8.97 -18.87
CA GLU A 33 -0.55 -7.57 -18.46
C GLU A 33 -1.22 -6.75 -19.57
N SER A 34 -2.30 -6.05 -19.24
CA SER A 34 -3.09 -5.30 -20.22
C SER A 34 -2.37 -4.04 -20.72
N SER A 35 -1.50 -3.44 -19.90
CA SER A 35 -0.75 -2.25 -20.28
C SER A 35 0.59 -2.57 -20.97
N HIS A 36 1.25 -1.53 -21.49
CA HIS A 36 2.55 -1.64 -22.14
C HIS A 36 3.72 -1.85 -21.16
N ARG A 37 3.47 -1.70 -19.85
CA ARG A 37 4.48 -1.75 -18.79
C ARG A 37 4.05 -2.67 -17.65
N LEU A 38 5.03 -3.15 -16.89
CA LEU A 38 4.76 -3.91 -15.66
C LEU A 38 4.69 -2.96 -14.46
N GLY A 39 4.36 -3.52 -13.30
CA GLY A 39 4.49 -2.86 -12.00
C GLY A 39 3.21 -2.22 -11.47
N GLY A 40 2.20 -2.02 -12.32
CA GLY A 40 0.96 -1.37 -11.92
C GLY A 40 1.25 0.01 -11.32
N ALA A 41 0.87 0.20 -10.05
CA ALA A 41 1.09 1.46 -9.31
C ALA A 41 2.58 1.78 -9.05
N LEU A 42 3.49 0.80 -9.17
CA LEU A 42 4.93 1.03 -9.03
C LEU A 42 5.49 1.51 -10.39
N ALA A 43 5.61 2.82 -10.54
CA ALA A 43 6.25 3.45 -11.69
C ALA A 43 7.20 4.56 -11.24
N THR A 44 8.38 4.59 -11.85
CA THR A 44 9.40 5.58 -11.58
C THR A 44 9.85 6.21 -12.90
N GLU A 45 9.70 7.52 -13.02
CA GLU A 45 10.29 8.30 -14.10
C GLU A 45 11.66 8.85 -13.66
N ALA A 46 12.67 8.68 -14.50
CA ALA A 46 13.98 9.31 -14.35
C ALA A 46 14.17 10.36 -15.44
N VAL A 47 14.25 11.63 -15.05
CA VAL A 47 14.28 12.77 -15.97
C VAL A 47 15.09 13.91 -15.35
N ASP A 48 16.03 14.50 -16.09
CA ASP A 48 16.84 15.65 -15.64
C ASP A 48 17.51 15.48 -14.26
N GLY A 49 17.92 14.25 -13.93
CA GLY A 49 18.51 13.90 -12.63
C GLY A 49 17.50 13.74 -11.48
N PHE A 50 16.20 13.88 -11.75
CA PHE A 50 15.12 13.56 -10.81
C PHE A 50 14.69 12.11 -10.90
N ARG A 51 14.17 11.59 -9.78
CA ARG A 51 13.47 10.30 -9.71
C ARG A 51 12.08 10.51 -9.15
N ILE A 52 11.07 10.38 -10.00
CA ILE A 52 9.69 10.72 -9.71
C ILE A 52 8.89 9.43 -9.61
N GLU A 53 8.31 9.19 -8.44
CA GLU A 53 7.40 8.06 -8.24
C GLU A 53 5.97 8.48 -8.61
N SER A 54 5.30 7.66 -9.42
CA SER A 54 3.90 7.91 -9.77
C SER A 54 2.93 7.54 -8.65
N GLY A 55 3.29 6.60 -7.77
CA GLY A 55 2.42 5.97 -6.78
C GLY A 55 3.09 5.78 -5.41
N PRO A 56 3.28 4.54 -4.93
CA PRO A 56 4.07 4.29 -3.72
C PRO A 56 5.52 4.79 -3.86
N ASP A 57 6.09 5.34 -2.79
CA ASP A 57 7.50 5.79 -2.76
C ASP A 57 8.42 4.93 -1.88
N SER A 58 7.85 3.93 -1.20
CA SER A 58 8.55 3.13 -0.19
C SER A 58 7.75 1.92 0.27
N MET A 59 8.44 0.99 0.94
CA MET A 59 7.85 -0.15 1.64
C MET A 59 8.29 -0.22 3.10
N LEU A 60 7.45 -0.82 3.95
CA LEU A 60 7.76 -1.06 5.36
C LEU A 60 8.78 -2.20 5.50
N SER A 61 9.93 -1.92 6.11
CA SER A 61 10.98 -2.91 6.35
C SER A 61 10.64 -3.93 7.45
N GLN A 62 9.71 -3.58 8.34
CA GLN A 62 9.28 -4.43 9.45
C GLN A 62 8.37 -5.59 9.01
N LEU A 63 7.79 -5.51 7.82
CA LEU A 63 7.06 -6.61 7.21
C LEU A 63 8.05 -7.44 6.40
N PRO A 64 8.28 -8.71 6.76
CA PRO A 64 9.41 -9.46 6.24
C PRO A 64 9.32 -9.71 4.73
N TRP A 65 8.12 -9.87 4.17
CA TRP A 65 7.91 -10.38 2.81
C TRP A 65 8.58 -9.57 1.71
N GLY A 66 8.49 -8.23 1.75
CA GLY A 66 9.09 -7.40 0.70
C GLY A 66 10.62 -7.40 0.75
N VAL A 67 11.15 -7.30 1.96
CA VAL A 67 12.59 -7.37 2.25
C VAL A 67 13.15 -8.74 1.89
N GLU A 68 12.45 -9.81 2.24
CA GLU A 68 12.88 -11.18 1.99
C GLU A 68 12.86 -11.50 0.50
N LEU A 69 11.82 -11.07 -0.24
CA LEU A 69 11.82 -11.17 -1.69
C LEU A 69 13.06 -10.49 -2.30
N CYS A 70 13.38 -9.26 -1.85
CA CYS A 70 14.58 -8.55 -2.31
C CYS A 70 15.86 -9.35 -2.05
N ARG A 71 15.98 -10.04 -0.91
CA ARG A 71 17.13 -10.93 -0.66
C ARG A 71 17.17 -12.10 -1.63
N ARG A 72 16.05 -12.81 -1.81
CA ARG A 72 15.98 -14.00 -2.69
C ARG A 72 16.31 -13.67 -4.15
N ILE A 73 15.91 -12.49 -4.63
CA ILE A 73 16.23 -12.03 -5.99
C ILE A 73 17.55 -11.27 -6.10
N GLY A 74 18.37 -11.21 -5.04
CA GLY A 74 19.67 -10.52 -5.05
C GLY A 74 19.59 -9.00 -5.23
N PHE A 75 18.50 -8.39 -4.78
CA PHE A 75 18.19 -6.96 -4.92
C PHE A 75 18.27 -6.19 -3.58
N ALA A 76 18.66 -6.86 -2.49
CA ALA A 76 18.67 -6.24 -1.16
C ALA A 76 19.62 -5.04 -1.04
N ASP A 77 20.77 -5.06 -1.73
CA ASP A 77 21.79 -3.99 -1.67
C ASP A 77 21.35 -2.70 -2.38
N GLU A 78 20.31 -2.77 -3.22
CA GLU A 78 19.72 -1.61 -3.87
C GLU A 78 18.79 -0.83 -2.94
N LEU A 79 18.43 -1.38 -1.78
CA LEU A 79 17.52 -0.73 -0.84
C LEU A 79 18.23 0.36 -0.04
N ILE A 80 17.65 1.57 -0.08
CA ILE A 80 18.05 2.71 0.74
C ILE A 80 17.02 3.01 1.83
N GLY A 81 17.50 3.47 2.98
CA GLY A 81 16.68 3.91 4.08
C GLY A 81 16.30 5.39 3.96
N THR A 82 15.34 5.82 4.76
CA THR A 82 15.08 7.26 4.91
C THR A 82 16.26 7.99 5.54
N ASN A 83 16.46 9.26 5.16
CA ASN A 83 17.48 10.12 5.73
C ASN A 83 17.33 10.21 7.26
N SER A 84 18.39 9.86 7.98
CA SER A 84 18.42 9.80 9.43
C SER A 84 18.62 11.16 10.12
N GLU A 85 19.17 12.15 9.43
CA GLU A 85 19.41 13.49 9.95
C GLU A 85 18.10 14.31 10.00
N HIS A 86 17.19 14.03 9.07
CA HIS A 86 15.93 14.75 8.89
C HIS A 86 14.72 13.84 9.10
N ARG A 87 14.53 13.31 10.31
CA ARG A 87 13.41 12.38 10.65
C ARG A 87 12.09 13.05 11.01
N GLN A 88 12.03 14.38 11.01
CA GLN A 88 10.86 15.09 11.49
C GLN A 88 9.68 14.95 10.49
N THR A 89 8.48 14.80 11.02
CA THR A 89 7.24 14.95 10.25
C THR A 89 6.37 15.99 10.94
N TRP A 90 5.65 16.81 10.20
CA TRP A 90 4.77 17.84 10.76
C TRP A 90 3.30 17.53 10.53
N VAL A 91 2.46 18.17 11.33
CA VAL A 91 1.03 18.24 11.13
C VAL A 91 0.60 19.70 11.02
N VAL A 92 -0.32 20.00 10.10
CA VAL A 92 -0.90 21.35 10.00
C VAL A 92 -1.85 21.59 11.18
N ARG A 93 -1.72 22.73 11.83
CA ARG A 93 -2.69 23.22 12.81
C ARG A 93 -2.79 24.73 12.75
N ALA A 94 -3.99 25.23 12.51
CA ALA A 94 -4.27 26.66 12.32
C ALA A 94 -3.30 27.30 11.30
N GLY A 95 -3.13 26.62 10.16
CA GLY A 95 -2.27 27.08 9.06
C GLY A 95 -0.76 27.07 9.33
N ARG A 96 -0.29 26.42 10.40
CA ARG A 96 1.14 26.29 10.72
C ARG A 96 1.57 24.83 10.78
N LEU A 97 2.81 24.55 10.38
CA LEU A 97 3.42 23.23 10.54
C LEU A 97 3.93 23.05 11.98
N ILE A 98 3.36 22.08 12.70
CA ILE A 98 3.77 21.73 14.06
C ILE A 98 4.42 20.34 14.05
N PRO A 99 5.63 20.18 14.61
CA PRO A 99 6.32 18.90 14.61
C PRO A 99 5.50 17.83 15.35
N LEU A 100 5.34 16.67 14.71
CA LEU A 100 4.75 15.51 15.37
C LEU A 100 5.61 15.10 16.57
N PRO A 101 4.99 14.74 17.71
CA PRO A 101 5.73 14.39 18.91
C PRO A 101 6.54 13.11 18.72
N GLU A 102 7.81 13.13 19.12
CA GLU A 102 8.65 11.94 19.07
C GLU A 102 8.03 10.74 19.78
N GLY A 103 8.09 9.58 19.13
CA GLY A 103 7.60 8.32 19.70
C GLY A 103 6.09 8.13 19.62
N LEU A 104 5.35 9.00 18.93
CA LEU A 104 3.96 8.74 18.55
C LEU A 104 3.91 7.75 17.39
N ALA A 105 3.32 6.56 17.61
CA ALA A 105 3.04 5.61 16.55
C ALA A 105 1.55 5.66 16.18
N ILE A 106 1.19 6.53 15.24
CA ILE A 106 -0.19 6.81 14.76
C ILE A 106 -1.13 7.24 15.90
N MET A 107 -1.60 6.29 16.70
CA MET A 107 -2.52 6.49 17.84
C MET A 107 -1.96 6.00 19.18
N ALA A 108 -0.76 5.42 19.21
CA ALA A 108 -0.13 4.88 20.42
C ALA A 108 1.17 5.63 20.77
N PRO A 109 1.15 6.52 21.79
CA PRO A 109 2.35 7.22 22.20
C PRO A 109 3.28 6.30 23.02
N ARG A 110 4.49 6.05 22.51
CA ARG A 110 5.55 5.32 23.23
C ARG A 110 6.20 6.20 24.31
N ARG A 111 6.23 7.51 24.08
CA ARG A 111 6.70 8.55 25.01
C ARG A 111 5.57 9.56 25.21
N LEU A 112 5.16 9.79 26.46
CA LEU A 112 4.08 10.75 26.74
C LEU A 112 4.57 12.20 26.78
N TRP A 113 5.82 12.41 27.20
CA TRP A 113 6.35 13.76 27.45
C TRP A 113 6.42 14.64 26.19
N PRO A 114 6.88 14.15 25.01
CA PRO A 114 6.82 14.92 23.78
C PRO A 114 5.38 15.33 23.41
N THR A 115 4.40 14.43 23.61
CA THR A 115 2.99 14.72 23.33
C THR A 115 2.43 15.80 24.27
N VAL A 116 2.85 15.81 25.54
CA VAL A 116 2.44 16.83 26.51
C VAL A 116 3.03 18.20 26.18
N ARG A 117 4.28 18.28 25.71
CA ARG A 117 4.91 19.54 25.29
C ARG A 117 4.40 20.07 23.96
N SER A 118 3.93 19.18 23.08
CA SER A 118 3.42 19.57 21.78
C SER A 118 2.18 20.47 21.89
N PRO A 119 2.08 21.55 21.09
CA PRO A 119 0.89 22.37 21.02
C PRO A 119 -0.23 21.76 20.18
N ILE A 120 -0.06 20.58 19.56
CA ILE A 120 -1.06 19.98 18.66
C ILE A 120 -2.41 19.77 19.35
N LEU A 121 -2.39 19.32 20.61
CA LEU A 121 -3.59 19.07 21.41
C LEU A 121 -3.81 20.20 22.41
N SER A 122 -5.06 20.58 22.62
CA SER A 122 -5.50 21.43 23.72
C SER A 122 -5.20 20.77 25.08
N VAL A 123 -5.26 21.54 26.16
CA VAL A 123 -5.11 21.00 27.53
C VAL A 123 -6.17 19.91 27.78
N ARG A 124 -7.40 20.12 27.32
CA ARG A 124 -8.49 19.12 27.45
C ARG A 124 -8.19 17.87 26.63
N GLY A 125 -7.67 18.00 25.42
CA GLY A 125 -7.24 16.87 24.58
C GLY A 125 -6.11 16.06 25.20
N LYS A 126 -5.11 16.74 25.78
CA LYS A 126 -4.02 16.08 26.51
C LYS A 126 -4.52 15.30 27.72
N LEU A 127 -5.40 15.88 28.53
CA LEU A 127 -6.04 15.18 29.65
C LEU A 127 -6.85 13.98 29.17
N ARG A 128 -7.64 14.15 28.11
CA ARG A 128 -8.44 13.07 27.52
C ARG A 128 -7.57 11.92 26.99
N LEU A 129 -6.43 12.22 26.37
CA LEU A 129 -5.47 11.22 25.91
C LEU A 129 -4.78 10.52 27.09
N ALA A 130 -4.43 11.25 28.16
CA ALA A 130 -3.87 10.67 29.38
C ALA A 130 -4.84 9.66 30.02
N CYS A 131 -6.15 9.89 29.91
CA CYS A 131 -7.18 8.97 30.39
C CYS A 131 -7.31 7.67 29.56
N GLU A 132 -6.64 7.52 28.40
CA GLU A 132 -6.71 6.31 27.56
C GLU A 132 -6.41 5.04 28.36
N ARG A 133 -5.49 5.11 29.33
CA ARG A 133 -5.14 3.99 30.20
C ARG A 133 -6.31 3.43 31.03
N PHE A 134 -7.32 4.25 31.28
CA PHE A 134 -8.49 3.94 32.11
C PHE A 134 -9.73 3.64 31.28
N ILE A 135 -9.70 3.86 29.97
CA ILE A 135 -10.80 3.48 29.07
C ILE A 135 -10.86 1.95 29.01
N ARG A 136 -12.03 1.41 29.37
CA ARG A 136 -12.28 -0.03 29.39
C ARG A 136 -12.15 -0.60 27.97
N ARG A 137 -11.52 -1.78 27.86
CA ARG A 137 -11.48 -2.49 26.58
C ARG A 137 -12.87 -2.90 26.15
N ARG A 138 -13.10 -2.96 24.84
CA ARG A 138 -14.28 -3.61 24.29
C ARG A 138 -14.19 -5.13 24.53
N THR A 139 -15.34 -5.78 24.77
CA THR A 139 -15.42 -7.22 25.07
C THR A 139 -16.13 -8.03 23.98
N ASP A 140 -16.90 -7.39 23.12
CA ASP A 140 -17.40 -8.03 21.91
C ASP A 140 -16.30 -8.08 20.82
N THR A 141 -16.50 -8.94 19.83
CA THR A 141 -15.62 -9.12 18.68
C THR A 141 -16.10 -8.36 17.44
N THR A 142 -17.12 -7.51 17.59
CA THR A 142 -17.75 -6.81 16.49
C THR A 142 -16.76 -5.82 15.87
N ASP A 143 -16.69 -5.81 14.54
CA ASP A 143 -15.88 -4.85 13.81
C ASP A 143 -16.39 -3.42 14.04
N GLU A 144 -15.48 -2.46 14.05
CA GLU A 144 -15.80 -1.04 14.24
C GLU A 144 -14.93 -0.15 13.35
N SER A 145 -15.42 1.06 13.10
CA SER A 145 -14.66 2.01 12.30
C SER A 145 -13.41 2.48 13.04
N LEU A 146 -12.38 2.86 12.28
CA LEU A 146 -11.16 3.44 12.84
C LEU A 146 -11.47 4.73 13.60
N ALA A 147 -12.41 5.54 13.12
CA ALA A 147 -12.85 6.76 13.79
C ALA A 147 -13.50 6.47 15.16
N ASP A 148 -14.37 5.47 15.24
CA ASP A 148 -15.04 5.09 16.49
C ASP A 148 -14.04 4.51 17.49
N PHE A 149 -13.18 3.59 17.04
CA PHE A 149 -12.09 3.05 17.84
C PHE A 149 -11.20 4.17 18.40
N ALA A 150 -10.69 5.05 17.53
CA ALA A 150 -9.79 6.12 17.92
C ALA A 150 -10.48 7.14 18.85
N THR A 151 -11.71 7.56 18.53
CA THR A 151 -12.45 8.52 19.36
C THR A 151 -12.74 7.95 20.75
N ARG A 152 -13.12 6.68 20.84
CA ARG A 152 -13.34 5.97 22.10
C ARG A 152 -12.04 5.81 22.90
N ARG A 153 -10.94 5.40 22.27
CA ARG A 153 -9.66 5.18 22.96
C ARG A 153 -8.97 6.49 23.32
N VAL A 154 -8.57 7.26 22.31
CA VAL A 154 -7.65 8.40 22.43
C VAL A 154 -8.34 9.76 22.45
N GLY A 155 -9.66 9.81 22.22
CA GLY A 155 -10.47 11.02 22.23
C GLY A 155 -10.57 11.69 20.84
N ARG A 156 -11.66 12.43 20.63
CA ARG A 156 -11.98 13.11 19.36
C ARG A 156 -10.86 14.02 18.87
N GLU A 157 -10.30 14.87 19.74
CA GLU A 157 -9.24 15.81 19.32
C GLU A 157 -7.98 15.08 18.86
N THR A 158 -7.57 14.00 19.55
CA THR A 158 -6.45 13.16 19.11
C THR A 158 -6.76 12.48 17.78
N PHE A 159 -7.99 11.99 17.60
CA PHE A 159 -8.41 11.41 16.34
C PHE A 159 -8.31 12.43 15.19
N GLU A 160 -8.96 13.58 15.31
CA GLU A 160 -9.01 14.60 14.25
C GLU A 160 -7.63 15.20 13.95
N ARG A 161 -6.79 15.41 14.97
CA ARG A 161 -5.52 16.15 14.82
C ARG A 161 -4.30 15.28 14.57
N LEU A 162 -4.34 13.99 14.90
CA LEU A 162 -3.17 13.11 14.80
C LEU A 162 -3.48 11.83 14.04
N VAL A 163 -4.55 11.12 14.40
CA VAL A 163 -4.84 9.80 13.83
C VAL A 163 -5.36 9.90 12.41
N GLN A 164 -6.42 10.68 12.18
CA GLN A 164 -7.06 10.87 10.88
C GLN A 164 -6.07 11.29 9.78
N PRO A 165 -5.24 12.34 9.94
CA PRO A 165 -4.33 12.75 8.87
C PRO A 165 -3.28 11.69 8.51
N LEU A 166 -2.78 10.94 9.51
CA LEU A 166 -1.84 9.85 9.27
C LEU A 166 -2.50 8.67 8.54
N VAL A 167 -3.72 8.32 8.91
CA VAL A 167 -4.49 7.25 8.27
C VAL A 167 -4.84 7.63 6.83
N SER A 168 -5.32 8.86 6.61
CA SER A 168 -5.63 9.37 5.27
C SER A 168 -4.40 9.40 4.37
N GLY A 169 -3.21 9.72 4.91
CA GLY A 169 -1.95 9.63 4.16
C GLY A 169 -1.55 8.21 3.72
N ILE A 170 -2.04 7.15 4.41
CA ILE A 170 -1.74 5.75 4.08
C ILE A 170 -2.80 5.15 3.16
N TYR A 171 -4.09 5.33 3.49
CA TYR A 171 -5.21 4.64 2.83
C TYR A 171 -5.99 5.51 1.86
N MET A 172 -5.80 6.85 1.87
CA MET A 172 -6.64 7.80 1.14
C MET A 172 -8.14 7.54 1.34
N ALA A 173 -8.47 7.14 2.57
CA ALA A 173 -9.78 6.63 2.99
C ALA A 173 -10.47 7.53 4.00
N ASP A 174 -11.78 7.33 4.18
CA ASP A 174 -12.56 7.91 5.26
C ASP A 174 -12.48 7.00 6.51
N PRO A 175 -11.82 7.44 7.59
CA PRO A 175 -11.69 6.61 8.80
C PRO A 175 -13.02 6.27 9.48
N ARG A 176 -14.11 6.98 9.18
CA ARG A 176 -15.46 6.69 9.71
C ARG A 176 -16.07 5.44 9.09
N ARG A 177 -15.57 5.00 7.93
CA ARG A 177 -16.01 3.78 7.24
C ARG A 177 -14.97 2.68 7.31
N LEU A 178 -13.69 3.03 7.43
CA LEU A 178 -12.56 2.10 7.43
C LEU A 178 -12.57 1.19 8.68
N SER A 179 -12.53 -0.13 8.50
CA SER A 179 -12.42 -1.12 9.57
C SER A 179 -11.07 -1.01 10.29
N ILE A 180 -11.09 -0.90 11.63
CA ILE A 180 -9.85 -0.96 12.42
C ILE A 180 -9.18 -2.34 12.32
N GLN A 181 -9.98 -3.40 12.26
CA GLN A 181 -9.48 -4.78 12.24
C GLN A 181 -8.81 -5.11 10.90
N ALA A 182 -9.35 -4.62 9.79
CA ALA A 182 -8.77 -4.85 8.47
C ALA A 182 -7.59 -3.89 8.17
N ALA A 183 -7.74 -2.60 8.47
CA ALA A 183 -6.73 -1.62 8.11
C ALA A 183 -5.55 -1.60 9.09
N MET A 184 -5.80 -1.62 10.39
CA MET A 184 -4.72 -1.54 11.39
C MET A 184 -4.88 -2.59 12.50
N PRO A 185 -4.86 -3.90 12.14
CA PRO A 185 -5.13 -5.01 13.07
C PRO A 185 -4.26 -4.96 14.33
N ARG A 186 -3.02 -4.46 14.20
CA ARG A 186 -2.11 -4.29 15.33
C ARG A 186 -2.69 -3.45 16.47
N PHE A 187 -3.43 -2.37 16.19
CA PHE A 187 -4.01 -1.54 17.26
C PHE A 187 -5.22 -2.19 17.91
N ALA A 188 -6.03 -2.92 17.13
CA ALA A 188 -7.11 -3.74 17.68
C ALA A 188 -6.54 -4.83 18.62
N ALA A 189 -5.48 -5.53 18.19
CA ALA A 189 -4.77 -6.52 19.01
C ALA A 189 -4.19 -5.89 20.29
N MET A 190 -3.60 -4.69 20.21
CA MET A 190 -3.11 -3.97 21.39
C MET A 190 -4.22 -3.69 22.42
N GLU A 191 -5.45 -3.35 22.01
CA GLU A 191 -6.58 -3.24 22.93
C GLU A 191 -6.99 -4.61 23.49
N ALA A 192 -7.14 -5.62 22.64
CA ALA A 192 -7.59 -6.95 23.04
C ALA A 192 -6.66 -7.58 24.10
N GLU A 193 -5.35 -7.58 23.82
CA GLU A 193 -4.33 -8.25 24.62
C GLU A 193 -3.89 -7.47 25.87
N HIS A 194 -3.89 -6.14 25.79
CA HIS A 194 -3.32 -5.29 26.86
C HIS A 194 -4.32 -4.33 27.51
N GLY A 195 -5.54 -4.23 26.96
CA GLY A 195 -6.61 -3.35 27.42
C GLY A 195 -6.38 -1.84 27.22
N SER A 196 -5.18 -1.44 26.77
CA SER A 196 -4.80 -0.04 26.55
C SER A 196 -3.63 0.05 25.58
N LEU A 197 -3.72 1.00 24.65
CA LEU A 197 -2.71 1.28 23.64
C LEU A 197 -1.42 1.81 24.27
N ILE A 198 -1.53 2.66 25.29
CA ILE A 198 -0.36 3.20 26.00
C ILE A 198 0.36 2.08 26.76
N ARG A 199 -0.39 1.16 27.41
CA ARG A 199 0.20 0.00 28.10
C ARG A 199 0.93 -0.91 27.12
N ALA A 200 0.27 -1.24 26.01
CA ALA A 200 0.82 -2.05 24.93
C ALA A 200 2.11 -1.44 24.35
N ALA A 201 2.08 -0.16 23.97
CA ALA A 201 3.23 0.54 23.39
C ALA A 201 4.45 0.54 24.32
N ARG A 202 4.24 0.76 25.63
CA ARG A 202 5.33 0.71 26.62
C ARG A 202 5.89 -0.70 26.82
N ARG A 203 5.06 -1.74 26.76
CA ARG A 203 5.51 -3.13 26.86
C ARG A 203 6.36 -3.50 25.65
N LEU A 204 5.87 -3.22 24.45
CA LEU A 204 6.58 -3.45 23.19
C LEU A 204 7.91 -2.67 23.10
N ALA A 205 7.93 -1.43 23.58
CA ALA A 205 9.18 -0.66 23.63
C ALA A 205 10.23 -1.27 24.57
N ARG A 206 9.80 -1.93 25.65
CA ARG A 206 10.72 -2.62 26.59
C ARG A 206 11.22 -3.95 26.05
N THR A 207 10.38 -4.73 25.36
CA THR A 207 10.79 -5.99 24.75
C THR A 207 11.78 -5.76 23.61
N ASN A 208 11.52 -4.79 22.73
CA ASN A 208 12.42 -4.50 21.61
C ASN A 208 13.80 -4.02 22.09
N ARG A 209 13.86 -3.23 23.17
CA ARG A 209 15.13 -2.81 23.79
C ARG A 209 15.99 -3.97 24.29
N LYS A 210 15.39 -5.11 24.64
CA LYS A 210 16.12 -6.31 25.10
C LYS A 210 16.62 -7.15 23.93
N THR A 211 15.93 -7.15 22.79
CA THR A 211 16.30 -7.94 21.61
C THR A 211 17.27 -7.22 20.67
N SER A 212 17.37 -5.89 20.72
CA SER A 212 18.32 -5.11 19.90
C SER A 212 19.81 -5.28 20.28
N ALA A 213 20.14 -6.13 21.23
CA ALA A 213 21.52 -6.40 21.64
C ALA A 213 22.25 -7.43 20.74
N GLU A 214 21.55 -8.06 19.78
CA GLU A 214 22.07 -9.17 18.95
C GLU A 214 21.83 -8.99 17.44
N GLU A 215 21.80 -7.75 16.92
CA GLU A 215 21.64 -7.55 15.47
C GLU A 215 22.94 -7.84 14.69
N LYS A 216 22.94 -8.94 13.93
CA LYS A 216 23.96 -9.23 12.91
C LYS A 216 23.96 -8.14 11.82
N PRO A 217 25.11 -7.83 11.20
CA PRO A 217 25.16 -6.91 10.07
C PRO A 217 24.21 -7.39 8.96
N SER A 218 23.30 -6.52 8.53
CA SER A 218 22.36 -6.77 7.45
C SER A 218 22.63 -5.79 6.32
N PRO A 219 22.54 -6.21 5.04
CA PRO A 219 22.63 -5.30 3.91
C PRO A 219 21.45 -4.31 3.86
N ILE A 220 20.40 -4.56 4.63
CA ILE A 220 19.18 -3.76 4.61
C ILE A 220 19.28 -2.63 5.64
N PRO A 221 19.01 -1.38 5.25
CA PRO A 221 19.07 -0.23 6.14
C PRO A 221 18.17 -0.37 7.38
N SER A 222 18.66 0.06 8.54
CA SER A 222 17.92 0.11 9.80
C SER A 222 16.92 1.30 9.86
N SER A 223 16.07 1.41 8.84
CA SER A 223 14.98 2.40 8.74
C SER A 223 13.61 1.71 8.70
N MET A 224 12.56 2.40 9.18
CA MET A 224 11.17 1.92 9.11
C MET A 224 10.66 1.79 7.67
N PHE A 225 11.11 2.69 6.79
CA PHE A 225 10.76 2.71 5.39
C PHE A 225 12.02 2.55 4.55
N VAL A 226 11.95 1.66 3.57
CA VAL A 226 13.01 1.44 2.59
C VAL A 226 12.44 1.59 1.18
N ALA A 227 13.28 2.01 0.26
CA ALA A 227 12.94 2.15 -1.16
C ALA A 227 14.16 1.74 -2.00
N PRO A 228 14.01 1.22 -3.22
CA PRO A 228 15.15 1.02 -4.11
C PRO A 228 15.78 2.36 -4.47
N ARG A 229 17.12 2.45 -4.50
CA ARG A 229 17.87 3.66 -4.86
C ARG A 229 17.41 4.23 -6.20
N THR A 230 17.20 3.35 -7.17
CA THR A 230 16.81 3.74 -8.53
C THR A 230 15.31 3.96 -8.73
N GLY A 231 14.49 3.68 -7.70
CA GLY A 231 13.03 3.89 -7.68
C GLY A 231 12.22 2.60 -7.57
N MET A 232 10.95 2.70 -7.17
CA MET A 232 10.11 1.52 -6.93
C MET A 232 9.95 0.61 -8.16
N GLU A 233 10.00 1.15 -9.37
CA GLU A 233 9.93 0.37 -10.61
C GLU A 233 11.12 -0.57 -10.78
N SER A 234 12.31 -0.25 -10.24
CA SER A 234 13.48 -1.13 -10.40
C SER A 234 13.29 -2.48 -9.72
N LEU A 235 12.52 -2.55 -8.63
CA LEU A 235 12.14 -3.81 -7.98
C LEU A 235 11.28 -4.67 -8.93
N VAL A 236 10.36 -4.05 -9.67
CA VAL A 236 9.52 -4.71 -10.67
C VAL A 236 10.39 -5.26 -11.80
N THR A 237 11.33 -4.45 -12.29
CA THR A 237 12.27 -4.85 -13.33
C THR A 237 13.13 -6.04 -12.88
N ALA A 238 13.72 -5.97 -11.68
CA ALA A 238 14.55 -7.04 -11.14
C ALA A 238 13.78 -8.34 -10.95
N LEU A 239 12.52 -8.27 -10.50
CA LEU A 239 11.67 -9.44 -10.35
C LEU A 239 11.27 -10.04 -11.71
N ALA A 240 10.92 -9.21 -12.68
CA ALA A 240 10.58 -9.65 -14.04
C ALA A 240 11.76 -10.35 -14.74
N GLN A 241 13.00 -9.89 -14.50
CA GLN A 241 14.22 -10.50 -15.03
C GLN A 241 14.49 -11.91 -14.48
N ARG A 242 13.88 -12.29 -13.35
CA ARG A 242 13.95 -13.66 -12.82
C ARG A 242 13.00 -14.62 -13.55
N LEU A 243 12.03 -14.12 -14.32
CA LEU A 243 11.09 -14.93 -15.08
C LEU A 243 11.69 -15.39 -16.42
N PRO A 244 11.41 -16.62 -16.90
CA PRO A 244 11.85 -17.11 -18.20
C PRO A 244 11.45 -16.19 -19.34
N THR A 245 12.29 -16.13 -20.36
CA THR A 245 11.98 -15.38 -21.58
C THR A 245 10.69 -15.92 -22.21
N GLY A 246 9.76 -15.02 -22.56
CA GLY A 246 8.48 -15.38 -23.17
C GLY A 246 7.34 -15.65 -22.17
N SER A 247 7.60 -15.64 -20.86
CA SER A 247 6.56 -15.80 -19.83
C SER A 247 5.68 -14.56 -19.64
N ILE A 248 6.15 -13.38 -20.05
CA ILE A 248 5.45 -12.10 -19.82
C ILE A 248 4.84 -11.60 -21.12
N HIS A 249 3.52 -11.43 -21.12
CA HIS A 249 2.73 -10.95 -22.24
C HIS A 249 2.14 -9.56 -21.91
N ARG A 250 2.83 -8.50 -22.34
CA ARG A 250 2.37 -7.10 -22.20
C ARG A 250 1.42 -6.73 -23.34
N ASN A 251 0.60 -5.71 -23.12
CA ASN A 251 -0.48 -5.32 -24.02
C ASN A 251 -1.43 -6.49 -24.34
N SER A 252 -1.62 -7.39 -23.37
CA SER A 252 -2.45 -8.58 -23.50
C SER A 252 -3.57 -8.50 -22.47
N THR A 253 -4.72 -8.01 -22.90
CA THR A 253 -5.91 -7.90 -22.05
C THR A 253 -6.66 -9.21 -22.06
N VAL A 254 -6.74 -9.87 -20.89
CA VAL A 254 -7.67 -10.99 -20.70
C VAL A 254 -9.08 -10.44 -20.59
N GLU A 255 -9.99 -10.94 -21.42
CA GLU A 255 -11.38 -10.49 -21.51
C GLU A 255 -12.36 -11.50 -20.92
N GLU A 256 -12.04 -12.79 -20.97
CA GLU A 256 -12.93 -13.87 -20.53
C GLU A 256 -12.13 -15.04 -19.94
N LEU A 257 -12.71 -15.65 -18.90
CA LEU A 257 -12.30 -16.94 -18.36
C LEU A 257 -13.41 -17.96 -18.55
N VAL A 258 -13.04 -19.17 -18.97
CA VAL A 258 -13.97 -20.30 -19.05
C VAL A 258 -13.38 -21.47 -18.27
N GLN A 259 -14.13 -21.98 -17.29
CA GLN A 259 -13.77 -23.20 -16.58
C GLN A 259 -14.21 -24.41 -17.41
N LYS A 260 -13.28 -25.33 -17.68
CA LYS A 260 -13.52 -26.57 -18.42
C LYS A 260 -13.93 -27.71 -17.48
N GLN A 261 -14.59 -28.73 -18.03
CA GLN A 261 -15.13 -29.86 -17.25
C GLN A 261 -14.06 -30.72 -16.54
N GLU A 262 -12.79 -30.67 -16.97
CA GLU A 262 -11.67 -31.42 -16.37
C GLU A 262 -10.77 -30.55 -15.46
N ASN A 263 -11.34 -29.56 -14.76
CA ASN A 263 -10.59 -28.63 -13.88
C ASN A 263 -9.53 -27.75 -14.58
N GLY A 264 -9.56 -27.67 -15.91
CA GLY A 264 -8.74 -26.76 -16.70
C GLY A 264 -9.41 -25.40 -16.92
N TRP A 265 -8.61 -24.43 -17.32
CA TRP A 265 -9.02 -23.06 -17.61
C TRP A 265 -8.74 -22.72 -19.05
N GLN A 266 -9.67 -22.01 -19.68
CA GLN A 266 -9.46 -21.32 -20.94
C GLN A 266 -9.38 -19.82 -20.67
N VAL A 267 -8.26 -19.21 -21.06
CA VAL A 267 -8.00 -17.77 -20.91
C VAL A 267 -8.08 -17.14 -22.28
N ARG A 268 -9.07 -16.26 -22.47
CA ARG A 268 -9.32 -15.57 -23.73
C ARG A 268 -9.06 -14.09 -23.59
N GLY A 269 -8.45 -13.51 -24.60
CA GLY A 269 -8.17 -12.09 -24.60
C GLY A 269 -7.72 -11.56 -25.94
N GLN A 270 -7.22 -10.34 -25.91
CA GLN A 270 -6.71 -9.67 -27.09
C GLN A 270 -5.44 -8.89 -26.81
N THR A 271 -4.62 -8.82 -27.84
CA THR A 271 -3.55 -7.84 -28.01
C THR A 271 -4.00 -6.76 -28.99
N ALA A 272 -3.18 -5.73 -29.19
CA ALA A 272 -3.44 -4.72 -30.22
C ALA A 272 -3.52 -5.31 -31.66
N ARG A 273 -3.01 -6.53 -31.89
CA ARG A 273 -2.87 -7.11 -33.24
C ARG A 273 -3.60 -8.43 -33.44
N SER A 274 -4.02 -9.10 -32.38
CA SER A 274 -4.59 -10.46 -32.45
C SER A 274 -5.42 -10.78 -31.23
N ARG A 275 -6.32 -11.76 -31.37
CA ARG A 275 -6.95 -12.43 -30.22
C ARG A 275 -6.11 -13.65 -29.83
N PHE A 276 -6.14 -13.99 -28.55
CA PHE A 276 -5.54 -15.22 -28.03
C PHE A 276 -6.59 -16.01 -27.25
N ASP A 277 -6.44 -17.33 -27.30
CA ASP A 277 -7.28 -18.30 -26.60
C ASP A 277 -6.36 -19.46 -26.21
N GLU A 278 -6.03 -19.55 -24.93
CA GLU A 278 -5.03 -20.49 -24.41
C GLU A 278 -5.55 -21.29 -23.22
N ASN A 279 -5.08 -22.54 -23.10
CA ASN A 279 -5.45 -23.45 -22.02
C ASN A 279 -4.42 -23.47 -20.91
N PHE A 280 -4.90 -23.47 -19.67
CA PHE A 280 -4.13 -23.51 -18.44
C PHE A 280 -4.74 -24.52 -17.46
N ASP A 281 -3.96 -24.98 -16.50
CA ASP A 281 -4.43 -25.84 -15.40
C ASP A 281 -4.94 -25.00 -14.22
N ALA A 282 -4.45 -23.76 -14.10
CA ALA A 282 -4.85 -22.84 -13.04
C ALA A 282 -4.70 -21.38 -13.45
N VAL A 283 -5.44 -20.50 -12.76
CA VAL A 283 -5.45 -19.05 -12.94
C VAL A 283 -5.29 -18.35 -11.59
N ILE A 284 -4.33 -17.44 -11.51
CA ILE A 284 -4.20 -16.48 -10.41
C ILE A 284 -4.67 -15.11 -10.91
N LEU A 285 -5.71 -14.57 -10.28
CA LEU A 285 -6.18 -13.22 -10.54
C LEU A 285 -5.44 -12.23 -9.64
N ALA A 286 -4.45 -11.55 -10.22
CA ALA A 286 -3.69 -10.46 -9.61
C ALA A 286 -4.17 -9.06 -10.05
N THR A 287 -5.41 -8.97 -10.55
CA THR A 287 -6.06 -7.72 -10.97
C THR A 287 -6.80 -7.04 -9.80
N PRO A 288 -7.11 -5.73 -9.90
CA PRO A 288 -8.03 -5.07 -8.97
C PRO A 288 -9.36 -5.84 -8.87
N SER A 289 -9.99 -5.86 -7.69
CA SER A 289 -11.14 -6.75 -7.46
C SER A 289 -12.35 -6.46 -8.35
N ASN A 290 -12.55 -5.21 -8.80
CA ASN A 290 -13.59 -4.88 -9.78
C ASN A 290 -13.34 -5.55 -11.15
N ARG A 291 -12.07 -5.71 -11.55
CA ARG A 291 -11.72 -6.45 -12.76
C ARG A 291 -11.84 -7.95 -12.55
N SER A 292 -11.42 -8.45 -11.39
CA SER A 292 -11.61 -9.86 -11.02
C SER A 292 -13.10 -10.24 -11.00
N ALA A 293 -13.97 -9.36 -10.50
CA ALA A 293 -15.42 -9.53 -10.53
C ALA A 293 -15.95 -9.71 -11.96
N GLN A 294 -15.52 -8.85 -12.88
CA GLN A 294 -15.93 -8.94 -14.29
C GLN A 294 -15.52 -10.27 -14.93
N LEU A 295 -14.29 -10.73 -14.66
CA LEU A 295 -13.77 -11.99 -15.21
C LEU A 295 -14.48 -13.21 -14.62
N LEU A 296 -14.92 -13.13 -13.36
CA LEU A 296 -15.58 -14.23 -12.64
C LEU A 296 -17.10 -14.23 -12.77
N GLN A 297 -17.71 -13.19 -13.37
CA GLN A 297 -19.17 -13.03 -13.45
C GLN A 297 -19.91 -14.24 -14.05
N ARG A 298 -19.29 -14.93 -15.01
CA ARG A 298 -19.85 -16.13 -15.67
C ARG A 298 -19.47 -17.45 -14.98
N ILE A 299 -18.50 -17.41 -14.07
CA ILE A 299 -18.04 -18.57 -13.32
C ILE A 299 -18.84 -18.68 -12.02
N ASP A 300 -18.87 -17.60 -11.24
CA ASP A 300 -19.62 -17.49 -10.00
C ASP A 300 -20.11 -16.05 -9.82
N ALA A 301 -21.41 -15.84 -10.05
CA ALA A 301 -22.03 -14.52 -9.96
C ALA A 301 -22.07 -13.98 -8.52
N SER A 302 -22.12 -14.85 -7.51
CA SER A 302 -22.14 -14.45 -6.10
C SER A 302 -20.76 -13.93 -5.69
N LEU A 303 -19.71 -14.68 -6.01
CA LEU A 303 -18.32 -14.26 -5.81
C LEU A 303 -18.01 -12.95 -6.57
N ALA A 304 -18.47 -12.84 -7.82
CA ALA A 304 -18.32 -11.61 -8.60
C ALA A 304 -18.99 -10.41 -7.92
N SER A 305 -20.20 -10.57 -7.38
CA SER A 305 -20.89 -9.53 -6.62
C SER A 305 -20.09 -9.13 -5.38
N GLU A 306 -19.58 -10.09 -4.61
CA GLU A 306 -18.81 -9.79 -3.41
C GLU A 306 -17.51 -9.03 -3.71
N LEU A 307 -16.85 -9.35 -4.81
CA LEU A 307 -15.64 -8.66 -5.29
C LEU A 307 -15.93 -7.24 -5.79
N SER A 308 -17.07 -7.04 -6.44
CA SER A 308 -17.52 -5.73 -6.95
C SER A 308 -17.87 -4.76 -5.83
N ASP A 309 -18.38 -5.27 -4.71
CA ASP A 309 -18.71 -4.47 -3.53
C ASP A 309 -17.48 -3.92 -2.79
N ILE A 310 -16.27 -4.42 -3.10
CA ILE A 310 -15.04 -3.83 -2.58
C ILE A 310 -14.84 -2.49 -3.28
N THR A 311 -15.33 -1.43 -2.64
CA THR A 311 -15.23 -0.06 -3.15
C THR A 311 -13.77 0.38 -3.23
N HIS A 312 -13.42 1.17 -4.24
CA HIS A 312 -12.10 1.81 -4.33
C HIS A 312 -12.23 3.33 -4.29
N SER A 313 -11.19 3.99 -3.80
CA SER A 313 -11.03 5.43 -3.91
C SER A 313 -9.90 5.76 -4.90
N GLY A 314 -9.83 7.04 -5.25
CA GLY A 314 -8.75 7.59 -6.04
C GLY A 314 -8.01 8.69 -5.31
N CYS A 315 -6.86 9.08 -5.86
CA CYS A 315 -6.11 10.26 -5.42
C CYS A 315 -5.40 10.92 -6.61
N ILE A 316 -5.03 12.18 -6.42
CA ILE A 316 -4.13 12.89 -7.33
C ILE A 316 -2.81 13.09 -6.60
N ILE A 317 -1.71 12.80 -7.29
CA ILE A 317 -0.37 13.04 -6.81
C ILE A 317 0.29 14.04 -7.74
N VAL A 318 0.63 15.21 -7.20
CA VAL A 318 1.36 16.23 -7.92
C VAL A 318 2.79 16.24 -7.43
N THR A 319 3.74 15.91 -8.31
CA THR A 319 5.17 15.98 -8.04
C THR A 319 5.73 17.26 -8.66
N LEU A 320 6.42 18.07 -7.88
CA LEU A 320 6.98 19.35 -8.32
C LEU A 320 8.45 19.46 -7.92
N ALA A 321 9.26 19.99 -8.83
CA ALA A 321 10.65 20.32 -8.57
C ALA A 321 10.84 21.84 -8.42
N PHE A 322 11.61 22.26 -7.42
CA PHE A 322 11.93 23.66 -7.16
C PHE A 322 13.40 23.84 -6.82
N VAL A 323 13.92 25.05 -7.03
CA VAL A 323 15.19 25.46 -6.43
C VAL A 323 15.00 25.53 -4.92
N ARG A 324 15.99 25.09 -4.15
CA ARG A 324 15.91 25.08 -2.69
C ARG A 324 15.60 26.48 -2.13
N ASP A 325 16.22 27.53 -2.65
CA ASP A 325 16.12 28.90 -2.14
C ASP A 325 14.73 29.53 -2.30
N ASP A 326 13.88 28.96 -3.17
CA ASP A 326 12.50 29.40 -3.36
C ASP A 326 11.53 28.95 -2.25
N ILE A 327 12.03 28.23 -1.24
CA ILE A 327 11.22 27.67 -0.15
C ILE A 327 11.70 28.20 1.20
N ALA A 328 10.89 29.03 1.86
CA ALA A 328 11.25 29.61 3.16
C ALA A 328 11.41 28.55 4.28
N HIS A 329 10.59 27.49 4.27
CA HIS A 329 10.70 26.42 5.25
C HIS A 329 12.05 25.69 5.14
N PRO A 330 12.72 25.31 6.24
CA PRO A 330 14.03 24.65 6.21
C PRO A 330 14.03 23.27 5.54
N LEU A 331 12.85 22.64 5.42
CA LEU A 331 12.65 21.27 4.92
C LEU A 331 13.44 20.21 5.68
N ASN A 332 13.67 20.41 6.98
CA ASN A 332 14.48 19.54 7.85
C ASN A 332 13.74 18.27 8.33
N GLY A 333 13.02 17.60 7.42
CA GLY A 333 12.19 16.43 7.73
C GLY A 333 11.62 15.75 6.49
N HIS A 334 10.80 14.71 6.67
CA HIS A 334 10.25 13.91 5.57
C HIS A 334 9.02 14.54 4.91
N GLY A 335 8.37 15.51 5.55
CA GLY A 335 7.16 16.16 5.03
C GLY A 335 6.09 16.37 6.10
N PHE A 336 4.87 16.67 5.66
CA PHE A 336 3.75 16.98 6.56
C PHE A 336 2.44 16.34 6.12
N VAL A 337 1.54 16.16 7.09
CA VAL A 337 0.16 15.71 6.89
C VAL A 337 -0.83 16.79 7.31
N VAL A 338 -2.00 16.81 6.70
CA VAL A 338 -3.00 17.84 6.88
C VAL A 338 -4.27 17.23 7.47
N PRO A 339 -4.63 17.58 8.72
CA PRO A 339 -5.91 17.17 9.30
C PRO A 339 -7.07 17.66 8.45
N HIS A 340 -8.08 16.81 8.24
CA HIS A 340 -9.30 17.18 7.51
C HIS A 340 -10.04 18.34 8.19
N VAL A 341 -9.92 18.48 9.52
CA VAL A 341 -10.49 19.60 10.28
C VAL A 341 -9.85 20.96 9.92
N GLU A 342 -8.70 20.98 9.23
CA GLU A 342 -8.10 22.21 8.70
C GLU A 342 -8.76 22.67 7.38
N GLN A 343 -9.65 21.85 6.78
CA GLN A 343 -10.42 22.17 5.58
C GLN A 343 -9.56 22.67 4.40
N ARG A 344 -8.38 22.05 4.22
CA ARG A 344 -7.48 22.34 3.09
C ARG A 344 -7.69 21.35 1.95
N ASP A 345 -7.16 21.72 0.78
CA ASP A 345 -7.32 20.92 -0.46
C ASP A 345 -6.23 19.84 -0.63
N ILE A 346 -5.22 19.82 0.23
CA ILE A 346 -4.17 18.80 0.22
C ILE A 346 -4.25 17.93 1.48
N VAL A 347 -3.91 16.65 1.33
CA VAL A 347 -3.91 15.64 2.41
C VAL A 347 -2.52 15.55 3.06
N ALA A 348 -1.47 15.60 2.25
CA ALA A 348 -0.09 15.50 2.69
C ALA A 348 0.88 16.06 1.65
N CYS A 349 2.09 16.37 2.09
CA CYS A 349 3.22 16.68 1.23
C CYS A 349 4.46 15.93 1.75
N THR A 350 5.07 15.13 0.88
CA THR A 350 6.35 14.45 1.15
C THR A 350 7.49 15.24 0.53
N PHE A 351 8.53 15.52 1.31
CA PHE A 351 9.77 16.13 0.84
C PHE A 351 10.67 15.02 0.29
N SER A 352 10.39 14.56 -0.94
CA SER A 352 10.94 13.32 -1.52
C SER A 352 12.47 13.31 -1.54
N SER A 353 13.09 14.40 -1.99
CA SER A 353 14.55 14.54 -2.04
C SER A 353 15.23 14.73 -0.68
N VAL A 354 14.48 15.09 0.37
CA VAL A 354 14.98 15.11 1.74
C VAL A 354 14.84 13.72 2.37
N LYS A 355 13.71 13.05 2.12
CA LYS A 355 13.39 11.73 2.67
C LYS A 355 14.34 10.65 2.14
N TYR A 356 14.67 10.69 0.85
CA TYR A 356 15.55 9.74 0.18
C TYR A 356 16.66 10.46 -0.60
N ALA A 357 17.88 9.96 -0.48
CA ALA A 357 18.99 10.43 -1.30
C ALA A 357 18.73 10.18 -2.79
N GLU A 358 19.38 10.97 -3.65
CA GLU A 358 19.41 10.76 -5.11
C GLU A 358 18.04 10.83 -5.81
N ARG A 359 17.06 11.54 -5.22
CA ARG A 359 15.76 11.83 -5.87
C ARG A 359 15.72 13.14 -6.64
N ALA A 360 16.64 14.05 -6.36
CA ALA A 360 16.79 15.33 -7.06
C ALA A 360 18.27 15.69 -7.20
N PRO A 361 18.64 16.50 -8.21
CA PRO A 361 19.95 17.13 -8.29
C PRO A 361 20.27 18.01 -7.08
N GLU A 362 21.55 18.26 -6.85
CA GLU A 362 22.00 19.21 -5.81
C GLU A 362 21.39 20.61 -6.02
N GLY A 363 21.05 21.28 -4.92
CA GLY A 363 20.38 22.59 -4.95
C GLY A 363 18.89 22.55 -5.33
N GLN A 364 18.34 21.39 -5.71
CA GLN A 364 16.93 21.23 -6.07
C GLN A 364 16.17 20.35 -5.07
N VAL A 365 14.86 20.59 -4.99
CA VAL A 365 13.95 19.91 -4.07
C VAL A 365 12.82 19.27 -4.87
N LEU A 366 12.51 18.01 -4.56
CA LEU A 366 11.36 17.29 -5.11
C LEU A 366 10.27 17.14 -4.05
N LEU A 367 9.08 17.68 -4.31
CA LEU A 367 7.92 17.62 -3.43
C LEU A 367 6.83 16.74 -4.05
N ARG A 368 6.22 15.84 -3.27
CA ARG A 368 5.03 15.06 -3.68
C ARG A 368 3.84 15.46 -2.84
N VAL A 369 2.83 16.03 -3.47
CA VAL A 369 1.61 16.54 -2.83
C VAL A 369 0.43 15.65 -3.18
N PHE A 370 -0.35 15.27 -2.18
CA PHE A 370 -1.48 14.36 -2.33
C PHE A 370 -2.79 15.09 -2.16
N LEU A 371 -3.72 14.88 -3.09
CA LEU A 371 -5.07 15.45 -3.10
C LEU A 371 -6.12 14.36 -3.28
N GLY A 372 -7.36 14.69 -2.93
CA GLY A 372 -8.51 13.81 -3.11
C GLY A 372 -8.66 12.76 -2.01
N GLY A 373 -8.81 11.50 -2.39
CA GLY A 373 -9.19 10.43 -1.47
C GLY A 373 -10.67 10.46 -1.11
N ALA A 374 -11.11 9.49 -0.32
CA ALA A 374 -12.52 9.32 0.04
C ALA A 374 -13.10 10.50 0.86
N MET A 375 -12.26 11.38 1.40
CA MET A 375 -12.66 12.55 2.18
C MET A 375 -12.84 13.83 1.33
N ARG A 376 -12.31 13.86 0.10
CA ARG A 376 -12.41 14.97 -0.86
C ARG A 376 -12.59 14.46 -2.30
N PRO A 377 -13.64 13.65 -2.58
CA PRO A 377 -13.87 13.13 -3.92
C PRO A 377 -14.10 14.25 -4.96
N ASP A 378 -14.58 15.42 -4.52
CA ASP A 378 -14.76 16.62 -5.34
C ASP A 378 -13.49 17.05 -6.06
N LEU A 379 -12.31 16.87 -5.45
CA LEU A 379 -11.04 17.23 -6.09
C LEU A 379 -10.65 16.28 -7.24
N MET A 380 -11.23 15.08 -7.27
CA MET A 380 -11.00 14.13 -8.37
C MET A 380 -11.78 14.53 -9.64
N GLU A 381 -12.80 15.38 -9.50
CA GLU A 381 -13.64 15.89 -10.61
C GLU A 381 -13.01 17.08 -11.35
N LEU A 382 -11.89 17.60 -10.84
CA LEU A 382 -11.13 18.65 -11.52
C LEU A 382 -10.38 18.06 -12.72
N ASP A 383 -10.94 18.12 -13.92
CA ASP A 383 -10.31 17.50 -15.11
C ASP A 383 -9.07 18.26 -15.62
N ASP A 384 -8.94 19.55 -15.31
CA ASP A 384 -7.80 20.38 -15.73
C ASP A 384 -6.63 20.26 -14.74
N ASP A 385 -5.49 19.75 -15.24
CA ASP A 385 -4.25 19.65 -14.47
C ASP A 385 -3.72 21.02 -14.02
N ASN A 386 -3.94 22.10 -14.79
CA ASN A 386 -3.48 23.43 -14.39
C ASN A 386 -4.24 23.94 -13.15
N ALA A 387 -5.55 23.66 -13.06
CA ALA A 387 -6.34 23.98 -11.89
C ALA A 387 -5.84 23.23 -10.64
N VAL A 388 -5.51 21.94 -10.79
CA VAL A 388 -4.93 21.13 -9.70
C VAL A 388 -3.56 21.69 -9.27
N ILE A 389 -2.69 22.03 -10.23
CA ILE A 389 -1.37 22.60 -9.96
C ILE A 389 -1.51 23.94 -9.22
N ALA A 390 -2.43 24.81 -9.63
CA ALA A 390 -2.68 26.10 -8.98
C ALA A 390 -3.11 25.94 -7.51
N VAL A 391 -3.97 24.96 -7.22
CA VAL A 391 -4.36 24.60 -5.84
C VAL A 391 -3.13 24.18 -5.03
N VAL A 392 -2.28 23.31 -5.57
CA VAL A 392 -1.08 22.84 -4.89
C VAL A 392 -0.09 23.98 -4.61
N LEU A 393 0.20 24.82 -5.60
CA LEU A 393 1.12 25.95 -5.44
C LEU A 393 0.64 26.92 -4.36
N ARG A 394 -0.67 27.20 -4.30
CA ARG A 394 -1.30 28.02 -3.26
C ARG A 394 -1.12 27.40 -1.86
N GLU A 395 -1.38 26.11 -1.71
CA GLU A 395 -1.23 25.40 -0.43
C GLU A 395 0.24 25.36 0.03
N LEU A 396 1.18 25.10 -0.87
CA LEU A 396 2.61 25.11 -0.57
C LEU A 396 3.12 26.51 -0.22
N ASN A 397 2.67 27.55 -0.92
CA ASN A 397 2.98 28.94 -0.56
C ASN A 397 2.58 29.24 0.88
N GLN A 398 1.35 28.89 1.27
CA GLN A 398 0.83 29.16 2.61
C GLN A 398 1.53 28.36 3.72
N LEU A 399 1.90 27.10 3.46
CA LEU A 399 2.40 26.19 4.50
C LEU A 399 3.93 26.16 4.62
N ILE A 400 4.65 26.30 3.51
CA ILE A 400 6.11 26.21 3.48
C ILE A 400 6.79 27.47 2.91
N GLY A 401 6.02 28.50 2.56
CA GLY A 401 6.57 29.75 2.03
C GLY A 401 7.22 29.56 0.67
N LEU A 402 6.63 28.72 -0.19
CA LEU A 402 7.05 28.56 -1.58
C LEU A 402 6.76 29.83 -2.39
N SER A 403 7.76 30.39 -3.07
CA SER A 403 7.63 31.58 -3.92
C SER A 403 8.05 31.38 -5.38
N GLY A 404 8.81 30.33 -5.68
CA GLY A 404 9.33 30.04 -7.02
C GLY A 404 8.33 29.35 -7.95
N GLN A 405 8.68 29.31 -9.24
CA GLN A 405 7.97 28.51 -10.24
C GLN A 405 8.59 27.11 -10.31
N PRO A 406 7.79 26.05 -10.52
CA PRO A 406 8.32 24.71 -10.61
C PRO A 406 9.13 24.53 -11.89
N GLY A 407 10.35 24.01 -11.76
CA GLY A 407 11.19 23.63 -12.91
C GLY A 407 10.69 22.36 -13.60
N LEU A 408 9.93 21.54 -12.88
CA LEU A 408 9.28 20.34 -13.39
C LEU A 408 7.99 20.06 -12.63
N VAL A 409 6.97 19.59 -13.34
CA VAL A 409 5.68 19.17 -12.78
C VAL A 409 5.25 17.84 -13.40
N ARG A 410 4.73 16.93 -12.56
CA ARG A 410 4.03 15.72 -12.96
C ARG A 410 2.74 15.58 -12.18
N VAL A 411 1.62 15.39 -12.87
CA VAL A 411 0.32 15.09 -12.28
C VAL A 411 -0.01 13.64 -12.57
N HIS A 412 -0.16 12.83 -11.52
CA HIS A 412 -0.59 11.44 -11.64
C HIS A 412 -1.98 11.31 -11.02
N ARG A 413 -2.95 10.91 -11.85
CA ARG A 413 -4.33 10.67 -11.44
C ARG A 413 -4.58 9.18 -11.30
N TRP A 414 -4.92 8.78 -10.10
CA TRP A 414 -5.22 7.40 -9.76
C TRP A 414 -6.70 7.27 -9.46
N SER A 415 -7.48 6.82 -10.45
CA SER A 415 -8.93 6.67 -10.32
C SER A 415 -9.30 5.23 -9.99
N ASN A 416 -10.05 5.03 -8.90
CA ASN A 416 -10.61 3.73 -8.53
C ASN A 416 -9.54 2.62 -8.37
N VAL A 417 -8.40 2.93 -7.76
CA VAL A 417 -7.28 1.97 -7.60
C VAL A 417 -6.97 1.59 -6.14
N MET A 418 -7.41 2.41 -5.17
CA MET A 418 -7.13 2.16 -3.75
C MET A 418 -8.32 1.50 -3.06
N PRO A 419 -8.28 0.18 -2.78
CA PRO A 419 -9.40 -0.51 -2.15
C PRO A 419 -9.68 0.03 -0.75
N GLN A 420 -10.95 0.14 -0.40
CA GLN A 420 -11.42 0.68 0.87
C GLN A 420 -11.91 -0.45 1.76
N TYR A 421 -11.12 -0.78 2.79
CA TYR A 421 -11.44 -1.85 3.74
C TYR A 421 -12.48 -1.39 4.75
N HIS A 422 -13.73 -1.24 4.31
CA HIS A 422 -14.80 -0.77 5.17
C HIS A 422 -15.14 -1.76 6.29
N VAL A 423 -15.89 -1.31 7.31
CA VAL A 423 -16.41 -2.20 8.37
C VAL A 423 -17.13 -3.40 7.73
N GLY A 424 -16.77 -4.60 8.19
CA GLY A 424 -17.25 -5.87 7.60
C GLY A 424 -16.35 -6.46 6.51
N HIS A 425 -15.26 -5.78 6.12
CA HIS A 425 -14.32 -6.28 5.09
C HIS A 425 -13.77 -7.67 5.41
N LEU A 426 -13.41 -7.95 6.67
CA LEU A 426 -12.88 -9.28 7.04
C LEU A 426 -13.92 -10.40 6.91
N VAL A 427 -15.19 -10.12 7.18
CA VAL A 427 -16.28 -11.09 6.98
C VAL A 427 -16.45 -11.39 5.48
N ARG A 428 -16.40 -10.33 4.66
CA ARG A 428 -16.41 -10.45 3.20
C ARG A 428 -15.20 -11.26 2.71
N MET A 429 -14.00 -11.04 3.27
CA MET A 429 -12.81 -11.83 2.89
C MET A 429 -13.01 -13.32 3.17
N SER A 430 -13.57 -13.69 4.33
CA SER A 430 -13.85 -15.09 4.64
C SER A 430 -14.85 -15.72 3.65
N SER A 431 -15.86 -14.97 3.22
CA SER A 431 -16.86 -15.43 2.23
C SER A 431 -16.24 -15.61 0.83
N ILE A 432 -15.44 -14.63 0.39
CA ILE A 432 -14.69 -14.67 -0.87
C ILE A 432 -13.74 -15.87 -0.88
N GLU A 433 -12.95 -16.07 0.19
CA GLU A 433 -12.00 -17.17 0.28
C GLU A 433 -12.69 -18.54 0.28
N ALA A 434 -13.83 -18.66 0.98
CA ALA A 434 -14.62 -19.88 0.95
C ALA A 434 -15.15 -20.19 -0.46
N SER A 435 -15.61 -19.17 -1.19
CA SER A 435 -16.11 -19.32 -2.56
C SER A 435 -14.98 -19.69 -3.53
N VAL A 436 -13.82 -19.02 -3.44
CA VAL A 436 -12.64 -19.32 -4.26
C VAL A 436 -12.15 -20.75 -4.02
N ALA A 437 -12.15 -21.23 -2.77
CA ALA A 437 -11.74 -22.59 -2.44
C ALA A 437 -12.61 -23.68 -3.08
N MET A 438 -13.85 -23.35 -3.48
CA MET A 438 -14.74 -24.26 -4.20
C MET A 438 -14.47 -24.30 -5.72
N ILE A 439 -13.70 -23.35 -6.24
CA ILE A 439 -13.40 -23.23 -7.66
C ILE A 439 -11.98 -23.78 -7.92
N SER A 440 -11.91 -24.99 -8.45
CA SER A 440 -10.63 -25.67 -8.71
C SER A 440 -9.72 -24.85 -9.63
N GLY A 441 -8.46 -24.69 -9.21
CA GLY A 441 -7.43 -24.00 -9.98
C GLY A 441 -7.57 -22.47 -10.00
N LEU A 442 -8.40 -21.86 -9.14
CA LEU A 442 -8.51 -20.40 -9.01
C LEU A 442 -7.87 -19.90 -7.71
N GLU A 443 -7.08 -18.83 -7.80
CA GLU A 443 -6.63 -18.07 -6.63
C GLU A 443 -6.70 -16.56 -6.88
N LEU A 444 -6.83 -15.80 -5.81
CA LEU A 444 -6.86 -14.34 -5.83
C LEU A 444 -5.60 -13.76 -5.16
N ALA A 445 -5.00 -12.74 -5.76
CA ALA A 445 -3.86 -12.04 -5.19
C ALA A 445 -3.97 -10.53 -5.40
N GLY A 446 -3.53 -9.72 -4.43
CA GLY A 446 -3.54 -8.27 -4.61
C GLY A 446 -3.83 -7.44 -3.37
N ASN A 447 -3.92 -6.13 -3.59
CA ASN A 447 -4.16 -5.14 -2.56
C ASN A 447 -5.64 -5.07 -2.12
N SER A 448 -6.59 -5.71 -2.81
CA SER A 448 -8.01 -5.67 -2.45
C SER A 448 -8.38 -6.56 -1.26
N TYR A 449 -7.47 -7.44 -0.82
CA TYR A 449 -7.78 -8.51 0.12
C TYR A 449 -7.30 -8.22 1.55
N ARG A 450 -6.09 -8.68 1.91
CA ARG A 450 -5.57 -8.68 3.29
C ARG A 450 -4.45 -7.67 3.57
N GLY A 451 -4.27 -6.68 2.71
CA GLY A 451 -3.34 -5.58 2.94
C GLY A 451 -3.00 -4.79 1.69
N VAL A 452 -2.94 -3.45 1.81
CA VAL A 452 -2.70 -2.54 0.68
C VAL A 452 -1.24 -2.26 0.38
N GLY A 453 -0.36 -2.47 1.37
CA GLY A 453 1.06 -2.14 1.26
C GLY A 453 1.84 -3.16 0.43
N ILE A 454 2.91 -2.73 -0.23
CA ILE A 454 3.75 -3.55 -1.11
C ILE A 454 4.14 -4.91 -0.49
N PRO A 455 4.60 -5.00 0.78
CA PRO A 455 4.92 -6.30 1.38
C PRO A 455 3.71 -7.25 1.49
N HIS A 456 2.51 -6.73 1.74
CA HIS A 456 1.29 -7.55 1.76
C HIS A 456 0.91 -8.01 0.35
N CYS A 457 1.05 -7.15 -0.65
CA CYS A 457 0.80 -7.49 -2.04
C CYS A 457 1.73 -8.62 -2.52
N ILE A 458 3.02 -8.56 -2.14
CA ILE A 458 4.00 -9.62 -2.39
C ILE A 458 3.56 -10.91 -1.70
N HIS A 459 3.26 -10.83 -0.40
CA HIS A 459 2.85 -12.01 0.37
C HIS A 459 1.59 -12.67 -0.20
N SER A 460 0.60 -11.87 -0.58
CA SER A 460 -0.65 -12.35 -1.19
C SER A 460 -0.38 -13.10 -2.51
N GLY A 461 0.55 -12.61 -3.34
CA GLY A 461 0.98 -13.31 -4.55
C GLY A 461 1.68 -14.64 -4.24
N GLU A 462 2.60 -14.64 -3.26
CA GLU A 462 3.30 -15.86 -2.83
C GLU A 462 2.33 -16.91 -2.27
N GLN A 463 1.34 -16.49 -1.48
CA GLN A 463 0.31 -17.39 -0.92
C GLN A 463 -0.55 -18.01 -2.03
N ALA A 464 -1.00 -17.22 -3.01
CA ALA A 464 -1.75 -17.73 -4.16
C ALA A 464 -0.94 -18.78 -4.95
N ALA A 465 0.35 -18.51 -5.19
CA ALA A 465 1.24 -19.48 -5.84
C ALA A 465 1.36 -20.79 -5.05
N GLU A 466 1.56 -20.71 -3.73
CA GLU A 466 1.67 -21.87 -2.85
C GLU A 466 0.38 -22.69 -2.79
N SER A 467 -0.79 -22.04 -2.78
CA SER A 467 -2.08 -22.73 -2.81
C SER A 467 -2.32 -23.46 -4.12
N ILE A 468 -2.08 -22.81 -5.27
CA ILE A 468 -2.23 -23.45 -6.59
C ILE A 468 -1.35 -24.69 -6.70
N LEU A 469 -0.08 -24.63 -6.32
CA LEU A 469 0.82 -25.79 -6.44
C LEU A 469 0.42 -26.93 -5.50
N LYS A 470 -0.08 -26.63 -4.30
CA LYS A 470 -0.63 -27.66 -3.39
C LYS A 470 -1.87 -28.32 -3.99
N ALA A 471 -2.74 -27.57 -4.66
CA ALA A 471 -3.94 -28.11 -5.29
C ALA A 471 -3.59 -28.98 -6.51
N VAL A 472 -2.79 -28.46 -7.45
CA VAL A 472 -2.42 -29.18 -8.68
C VAL A 472 -1.55 -30.42 -8.38
N GLY A 473 -0.71 -30.36 -7.34
CA GLY A 473 0.07 -31.52 -6.89
C GLY A 473 -0.78 -32.68 -6.34
N ARG A 474 -1.88 -32.37 -5.66
CA ARG A 474 -2.80 -33.38 -5.10
C ARG A 474 -3.61 -34.09 -6.18
N THR A 475 -4.13 -33.36 -7.17
CA THR A 475 -4.90 -33.95 -8.28
C THR A 475 -4.09 -34.99 -9.06
N ARG A 476 -2.81 -34.72 -9.33
CA ARG A 476 -1.95 -35.68 -10.02
C ARG A 476 -1.67 -36.94 -9.21
N GLN A 477 -1.64 -36.85 -7.88
CA GLN A 477 -1.41 -38.01 -7.02
C GLN A 477 -2.66 -38.89 -6.94
N SER A 478 -3.87 -38.30 -6.90
CA SER A 478 -5.12 -39.07 -6.95
C SER A 478 -5.35 -39.76 -8.29
N ASP A 479 -5.00 -39.13 -9.41
CA ASP A 479 -5.13 -39.74 -10.74
C ASP A 479 -4.23 -40.98 -10.86
N PHE A 480 -2.99 -40.89 -10.35
CA PHE A 480 -2.02 -41.99 -10.35
C PHE A 480 -2.40 -43.18 -9.44
N GLU A 481 -3.14 -42.92 -8.36
CA GLU A 481 -3.67 -43.94 -7.45
C GLU A 481 -4.98 -44.57 -7.98
N SER A 482 -5.66 -43.92 -8.93
CA SER A 482 -6.89 -44.44 -9.55
C SER A 482 -6.65 -45.26 -10.83
N GLU A 483 -5.46 -45.12 -11.43
CA GLU A 483 -5.04 -45.88 -12.62
C GLU A 483 -4.22 -47.15 -12.30
N ASN A 484 -3.87 -47.38 -11.02
CA ASN A 484 -3.27 -48.61 -10.51
C ASN A 484 -4.25 -49.38 -9.63
#